data_AF-A0A258NWT0-F1
#
_entry.id   AF-A0A258NWT0-F1
#
_cell.length_a   1.000
_cell.length_b   1.000
_cell.length_c   1.000
_cell.angle_alpha   90.00
_cell.angle_beta   90.00
_cell.angle_gamma   90.00
#
_symmetry.space_group_name_H-M   'P 1'
#
loop_
_entity.id
_entity.type
_entity.pdbx_description
1 polymer ?
#
loop_
_entity_poly.entity_id
_entity_poly.type
_entity_poly.pdbx_seq_one_letter_code
_entity_poly.pdbx_strand_id
1 'polypeptide(L)'
;MTVVNVANSPYALTADNAGLVIMDATAGNIAATLPAVNVVTALPVTFNFVRIDATGNTAAVSRAGADTFIGGSTGFTLLGQGDTRSIKGDTTSKWLTVASNTGRSPGDIFLHAGTTAPAGSLVCPTSVTNVSRTTYARLFAAIGTTWGVGDGATTFGRPRSHNRRE
;
A
#
# COMPACT_ATOMS: atom_id res chain seq x y z
N MET A 1 2.38 -17.55 -11.83
CA MET A 1 2.28 -17.02 -10.45
C MET A 1 3.67 -16.60 -10.03
N THR A 2 3.83 -15.35 -9.62
CA THR A 2 5.12 -14.77 -9.20
C THR A 2 5.02 -14.32 -7.75
N VAL A 3 6.09 -14.48 -6.98
CA VAL A 3 6.15 -14.00 -5.58
C VAL A 3 7.24 -12.95 -5.47
N VAL A 4 6.88 -11.78 -4.96
CA VAL A 4 7.80 -10.69 -4.62
C VAL A 4 7.91 -10.63 -3.10
N ASN A 5 9.14 -10.77 -2.60
CA ASN A 5 9.46 -10.72 -1.19
C ASN A 5 10.77 -9.94 -0.98
N VAL A 6 11.22 -9.83 0.27
CA VAL A 6 12.43 -9.06 0.59
C VAL A 6 13.69 -9.62 -0.09
N ALA A 7 13.78 -10.94 -0.29
CA ALA A 7 14.96 -11.57 -0.87
C ALA A 7 15.17 -11.22 -2.36
N ASN A 8 14.10 -10.83 -3.06
CA ASN A 8 14.15 -10.49 -4.48
C ASN A 8 13.72 -9.05 -4.78
N SER A 9 13.54 -8.22 -3.75
CA SER A 9 13.13 -6.83 -3.88
C SER A 9 14.34 -5.90 -4.08
N PRO A 10 14.29 -4.91 -5.00
CA PRO A 10 13.18 -4.63 -5.90
C PRO A 10 13.10 -5.64 -7.06
N TYR A 11 11.90 -6.16 -7.32
CA TYR A 11 11.67 -7.15 -8.37
C TYR A 11 11.21 -6.49 -9.68
N ALA A 12 11.96 -6.70 -10.77
CA ALA A 12 11.56 -6.23 -12.10
C ALA A 12 10.66 -7.28 -12.77
N LEU A 13 9.37 -6.95 -12.92
CA LEU A 13 8.40 -7.81 -13.59
C LEU A 13 8.59 -7.76 -15.11
N THR A 14 8.41 -8.92 -15.76
CA THR A 14 8.36 -9.06 -17.21
C THR A 14 6.97 -9.50 -17.67
N ALA A 15 6.75 -9.56 -18.99
CA ALA A 15 5.52 -10.08 -19.58
C ALA A 15 5.20 -11.52 -19.10
N ASP A 16 6.22 -12.33 -18.86
CA ASP A 16 6.07 -13.72 -18.40
C ASP A 16 5.55 -13.83 -16.96
N ASN A 17 5.67 -12.74 -16.18
CA ASN A 17 5.11 -12.65 -14.85
C ASN A 17 3.63 -12.22 -14.85
N ALA A 18 3.01 -12.02 -16.02
CA ALA A 18 1.60 -11.68 -16.12
C ALA A 18 0.72 -12.72 -15.40
N GLY A 19 -0.41 -12.25 -14.88
CA GLY A 19 -1.28 -13.02 -13.99
C GLY A 19 -1.06 -12.67 -12.53
N LEU A 20 -1.10 -13.66 -11.65
CA LEU A 20 -1.05 -13.46 -10.19
C LEU A 20 0.37 -13.13 -9.71
N VAL A 21 0.49 -11.99 -9.02
CA VAL A 21 1.69 -11.56 -8.29
C VAL A 21 1.36 -11.47 -6.80
N ILE A 22 2.02 -12.30 -6.02
CA ILE A 22 1.94 -12.28 -4.56
C ILE A 22 2.98 -11.31 -4.03
N MET A 23 2.54 -10.37 -3.19
CA MET A 23 3.36 -9.42 -2.48
C MET A 23 3.47 -9.88 -1.02
N ASP A 24 4.66 -10.30 -0.61
CA ASP A 24 4.96 -10.73 0.76
C ASP A 24 6.00 -9.80 1.40
N ALA A 25 5.51 -8.82 2.13
CA ALA A 25 6.31 -7.85 2.86
C ALA A 25 6.63 -8.31 4.30
N THR A 26 6.49 -9.60 4.64
CA THR A 26 6.63 -10.08 6.02
C THR A 26 7.98 -9.71 6.65
N ALA A 27 9.07 -9.86 5.89
CA ALA A 27 10.43 -9.63 6.37
C ALA A 27 10.90 -8.17 6.21
N GLY A 28 10.09 -7.26 5.67
CA GLY A 28 10.49 -5.90 5.37
C GLY A 28 9.79 -5.29 4.15
N ASN A 29 10.15 -4.05 3.83
CA ASN A 29 9.60 -3.33 2.69
C ASN A 29 9.99 -4.00 1.37
N ILE A 30 9.03 -4.13 0.46
CA ILE A 30 9.22 -4.69 -0.87
C ILE A 30 8.76 -3.72 -1.95
N ALA A 31 9.39 -3.82 -3.12
CA ALA A 31 9.04 -3.07 -4.31
C ALA A 31 9.04 -3.98 -5.54
N ALA A 32 8.11 -3.73 -6.46
CA ALA A 32 8.11 -4.31 -7.79
C ALA A 32 7.99 -3.21 -8.85
N THR A 33 8.67 -3.39 -9.98
CA THR A 33 8.60 -2.48 -11.13
C THR A 33 7.96 -3.21 -12.30
N LEU A 34 6.90 -2.65 -12.86
CA LEU A 34 6.23 -3.18 -14.05
C LEU A 34 7.13 -3.05 -15.30
N PRO A 35 6.98 -3.92 -16.30
CA PRO A 35 7.61 -3.70 -17.59
C PRO A 35 7.02 -2.45 -18.26
N ALA A 36 7.73 -1.86 -19.21
CA ALA A 36 7.14 -0.80 -20.02
C ALA A 36 6.07 -1.40 -20.94
N VAL A 37 4.87 -0.81 -21.01
CA VAL A 37 3.74 -1.39 -21.75
C VAL A 37 4.08 -1.60 -23.23
N ASN A 38 4.86 -0.69 -23.81
CA ASN A 38 5.27 -0.71 -25.21
C ASN A 38 6.30 -1.81 -25.57
N VAL A 39 7.00 -2.39 -24.58
CA VAL A 39 7.96 -3.49 -24.82
C VAL A 39 7.36 -4.87 -24.60
N VAL A 40 6.11 -4.93 -24.15
CA VAL A 40 5.39 -6.19 -23.96
C VAL A 40 4.78 -6.63 -25.28
N THR A 41 5.20 -7.77 -25.82
CA THR A 41 4.74 -8.26 -27.14
C THR A 41 3.44 -9.08 -27.08
N ALA A 42 3.05 -9.55 -25.88
CA ALA A 42 1.87 -10.40 -25.64
C ALA A 42 0.67 -9.59 -25.10
N LEU A 43 0.29 -8.52 -25.79
CA LEU A 43 -0.71 -7.57 -25.30
C LEU A 43 -2.17 -8.01 -25.61
N PRO A 44 -3.14 -7.67 -24.74
CA PRO A 44 -2.98 -6.93 -23.49
C PRO A 44 -2.59 -7.84 -22.31
N VAL A 45 -1.53 -7.49 -21.59
CA VAL A 45 -1.14 -8.19 -20.35
C VAL A 45 -1.91 -7.67 -19.15
N THR A 46 -2.24 -8.59 -18.25
CA THR A 46 -2.93 -8.29 -16.99
C THR A 46 -2.08 -8.76 -15.82
N PHE A 47 -1.91 -7.90 -14.81
CA PHE A 47 -1.29 -8.26 -13.54
C PHE A 47 -2.32 -8.14 -12.43
N ASN A 48 -2.42 -9.18 -11.61
CA ASN A 48 -3.28 -9.25 -10.43
C ASN A 48 -2.38 -9.31 -9.21
N PHE A 49 -2.28 -8.20 -8.50
CA PHE A 49 -1.50 -8.12 -7.27
C PHE A 49 -2.37 -8.49 -6.08
N VAL A 50 -1.81 -9.28 -5.16
CA VAL A 50 -2.40 -9.55 -3.85
C VAL A 50 -1.32 -9.41 -2.79
N ARG A 51 -1.62 -8.68 -1.72
CA ARG A 51 -0.78 -8.67 -0.52
C ARG A 51 -1.26 -9.75 0.44
N ILE A 52 -0.36 -10.63 0.86
CA ILE A 52 -0.71 -11.77 1.74
C ILE A 52 -0.34 -11.56 3.20
N ASP A 53 0.60 -10.65 3.47
CA ASP A 53 1.07 -10.36 4.81
C ASP A 53 0.30 -9.20 5.44
N ALA A 54 0.26 -9.17 6.77
CA ALA A 54 -0.46 -8.16 7.53
C ALA A 54 0.48 -7.13 8.19
N THR A 55 1.74 -7.04 7.76
CA THR A 55 2.75 -6.20 8.40
C THR A 55 2.57 -4.71 8.10
N GLY A 56 3.18 -3.84 8.91
CA GLY A 56 3.25 -2.40 8.63
C GLY A 56 4.17 -2.03 7.46
N ASN A 57 4.87 -3.00 6.87
CA ASN A 57 5.83 -2.77 5.80
C ASN A 57 5.14 -2.30 4.51
N THR A 58 5.91 -1.70 3.60
CA THR A 58 5.39 -1.23 2.31
C THR A 58 5.51 -2.31 1.25
N ALA A 59 4.44 -2.51 0.48
CA ALA A 59 4.45 -3.32 -0.73
C ALA A 59 4.14 -2.41 -1.93
N ALA A 60 5.17 -1.81 -2.52
CA ALA A 60 5.00 -0.81 -3.58
C ALA A 60 5.11 -1.46 -4.96
N VAL A 61 4.29 -0.99 -5.91
CA VAL A 61 4.41 -1.33 -7.33
C VAL A 61 4.51 -0.04 -8.11
N SER A 62 5.61 0.12 -8.85
CA SER A 62 5.87 1.27 -9.71
C SER A 62 5.88 0.86 -11.18
N ARG A 63 5.70 1.84 -12.05
CA ARG A 63 5.89 1.68 -13.49
C ARG A 63 7.36 1.80 -13.88
N ALA A 64 7.73 1.23 -15.03
CA ALA A 64 8.98 1.57 -15.72
C ALA A 64 8.79 2.79 -16.64
N GLY A 65 9.89 3.50 -16.92
CA GLY A 65 9.97 4.49 -18.00
C GLY A 65 9.01 5.67 -17.88
N ALA A 66 8.27 5.94 -18.96
CA ALA A 66 7.34 7.08 -19.10
C ALA A 66 5.86 6.66 -19.06
N ASP A 67 5.57 5.39 -18.80
CA ASP A 67 4.19 4.91 -18.70
C ASP A 67 3.43 5.70 -17.62
N THR A 68 2.10 5.62 -17.57
CA THR A 68 1.32 6.26 -16.50
C THR A 68 0.19 5.36 -16.02
N PHE A 69 -0.19 5.52 -14.75
CA PHE A 69 -1.50 5.04 -14.29
C PHE A 69 -2.56 6.13 -14.53
N ILE A 70 -3.85 5.76 -14.49
CA ILE A 70 -4.94 6.75 -14.50
C ILE A 70 -4.70 7.81 -13.43
N GLY A 71 -4.90 9.08 -13.79
CA GLY A 71 -4.65 10.22 -12.90
C GLY A 71 -3.19 10.65 -12.83
N GLY A 72 -2.30 10.10 -13.68
CA GLY A 72 -0.89 10.49 -13.77
C GLY A 72 -0.02 9.91 -12.66
N SER A 73 -0.56 9.03 -11.81
CA SER A 73 0.22 8.36 -10.76
C SER A 73 1.34 7.51 -11.37
N THR A 74 2.42 7.35 -10.61
CA THR A 74 3.61 6.58 -11.02
C THR A 74 3.68 5.17 -10.45
N GLY A 75 2.72 4.83 -9.59
CA GLY A 75 2.67 3.54 -8.89
C GLY A 75 1.48 3.47 -7.95
N PHE A 76 1.49 2.43 -7.13
CA PHE A 76 0.55 2.21 -6.04
C PHE A 76 1.18 1.40 -4.91
N THR A 77 0.48 1.31 -3.78
CA THR A 77 0.97 0.54 -2.63
C THR A 77 -0.11 -0.39 -2.09
N LEU A 78 0.29 -1.65 -1.92
CA LEU A 78 -0.29 -2.72 -1.11
C LEU A 78 -0.35 -2.33 0.36
N LEU A 79 -1.45 -1.86 0.94
CA LEU A 79 -1.43 -1.25 2.28
C LEU A 79 -1.63 -2.25 3.42
N GLY A 80 -2.46 -3.28 3.22
CA GLY A 80 -2.78 -4.30 4.20
C GLY A 80 -3.01 -5.69 3.59
N GLN A 81 -3.16 -6.68 4.46
CA GLN A 81 -3.43 -8.06 4.05
C GLN A 81 -4.75 -8.15 3.27
N GLY A 82 -4.73 -8.88 2.16
CA GLY A 82 -5.89 -9.05 1.30
C GLY A 82 -6.14 -7.88 0.35
N ASP A 83 -5.36 -6.80 0.43
CA ASP A 83 -5.42 -5.76 -0.58
C ASP A 83 -5.08 -6.34 -1.94
N THR A 84 -5.91 -6.03 -2.92
CA THR A 84 -5.73 -6.47 -4.30
C THR A 84 -5.77 -5.31 -5.26
N ARG A 85 -4.97 -5.41 -6.31
CA ARG A 85 -5.07 -4.49 -7.45
C ARG A 85 -4.84 -5.24 -8.74
N SER A 86 -5.80 -5.16 -9.63
CA SER A 86 -5.69 -5.70 -10.97
C SER A 86 -5.47 -4.55 -11.95
N ILE A 87 -4.46 -4.70 -12.79
CA ILE A 87 -4.10 -3.72 -13.81
C ILE A 87 -3.92 -4.38 -15.17
N LYS A 88 -4.20 -3.64 -16.22
CA LYS A 88 -4.10 -4.06 -17.62
C LYS A 88 -3.31 -3.03 -18.43
N GLY A 89 -2.37 -3.47 -19.25
CA GLY A 89 -1.63 -2.59 -20.15
C GLY A 89 -2.49 -2.16 -21.34
N ASP A 90 -2.41 -0.87 -21.74
CA ASP A 90 -3.17 -0.29 -22.86
C ASP A 90 -2.48 -0.43 -24.23
N THR A 91 -1.38 -1.19 -24.30
CA THR A 91 -0.52 -1.40 -25.48
C THR A 91 0.34 -0.21 -25.92
N THR A 92 0.17 0.96 -25.31
CA THR A 92 0.83 2.20 -25.75
C THR A 92 1.72 2.79 -24.65
N SER A 93 1.13 3.21 -23.53
CA SER A 93 1.87 3.92 -22.46
C SER A 93 1.12 4.01 -21.13
N LYS A 94 0.10 3.16 -20.90
CA LYS A 94 -0.71 3.24 -19.69
C LYS A 94 -1.01 1.87 -19.06
N TRP A 95 -0.99 1.89 -17.74
CA TRP A 95 -1.50 0.81 -16.90
C TRP A 95 -2.88 1.21 -16.36
N LEU A 96 -3.92 0.59 -16.93
CA LEU A 96 -5.31 0.77 -16.53
C LEU A 96 -5.59 -0.07 -15.28
N THR A 97 -6.12 0.53 -14.20
CA THR A 97 -6.67 -0.24 -13.07
C THR A 97 -8.04 -0.79 -13.47
N VAL A 98 -8.20 -2.12 -13.43
CA VAL A 98 -9.46 -2.79 -13.81
C VAL A 98 -10.26 -3.26 -12.59
N ALA A 99 -9.59 -3.50 -11.46
CA ALA A 99 -10.24 -3.73 -10.18
C ALA A 99 -9.26 -3.35 -9.04
N SER A 100 -9.78 -2.82 -7.94
CA SER A 100 -9.00 -2.63 -6.72
C SER A 100 -9.84 -2.88 -5.49
N ASN A 101 -9.29 -3.63 -4.54
CA ASN A 101 -9.77 -3.67 -3.17
C ASN A 101 -8.63 -3.20 -2.28
N THR A 102 -8.65 -1.91 -1.94
CA THR A 102 -7.74 -1.32 -0.95
C THR A 102 -8.63 -0.89 0.20
N GLY A 103 -8.91 -1.82 1.11
CA GLY A 103 -10.01 -1.66 2.06
C GLY A 103 -9.76 -0.55 3.08
N ARG A 104 -8.50 -0.15 3.30
CA ARG A 104 -8.10 0.78 4.38
C ARG A 104 -6.88 1.61 4.00
N SER A 105 -7.03 2.92 4.02
CA SER A 105 -5.95 3.89 3.90
C SER A 105 -5.40 4.26 5.29
N PRO A 106 -4.10 4.62 5.41
CA PRO A 106 -3.59 5.18 6.66
C PRO A 106 -4.38 6.44 7.00
N GLY A 107 -4.90 6.53 8.23
CA GLY A 107 -5.77 7.61 8.67
C GLY A 107 -7.25 7.23 8.75
N ASP A 108 -7.66 6.13 8.12
CA ASP A 108 -9.03 5.61 8.28
C ASP A 108 -9.28 5.14 9.71
N ILE A 109 -10.42 5.55 10.27
CA ILE A 109 -10.95 5.04 11.53
C ILE A 109 -12.11 4.12 11.20
N PHE A 110 -12.03 2.86 11.61
CA PHE A 110 -13.07 1.86 11.38
C PHE A 110 -13.38 1.08 12.67
N LEU A 111 -14.60 0.56 12.75
CA LEU A 111 -14.99 -0.34 13.84
C LEU A 111 -14.50 -1.75 13.54
N HIS A 112 -13.98 -2.42 14.57
CA HIS A 112 -13.57 -3.81 14.50
C HIS A 112 -14.21 -4.58 15.66
N ALA A 113 -14.93 -5.65 15.34
CA ALA A 113 -15.62 -6.47 16.32
C ALA A 113 -14.71 -7.46 17.06
N GLY A 114 -13.46 -7.61 16.63
CA GLY A 114 -12.47 -8.46 17.31
C GLY A 114 -11.82 -7.78 18.52
N THR A 115 -11.27 -8.59 19.42
CA THR A 115 -10.62 -8.15 20.67
C THR A 115 -9.20 -7.61 20.47
N THR A 116 -8.62 -7.78 19.28
CA THR A 116 -7.27 -7.34 18.94
C THR A 116 -7.33 -6.51 17.67
N ALA A 117 -6.58 -5.40 17.63
CA ALA A 117 -6.50 -4.59 16.43
C ALA A 117 -6.00 -5.43 15.25
N PRO A 118 -6.65 -5.37 14.07
CA PRO A 118 -6.12 -5.96 12.86
C PRO A 118 -4.71 -5.45 12.59
N ALA A 119 -3.83 -6.31 12.09
CA ALA A 119 -2.48 -5.90 11.82
C ALA A 119 -2.44 -4.79 10.74
N GLY A 120 -1.49 -3.86 10.88
CA GLY A 120 -1.46 -2.61 10.12
C GLY A 120 -2.41 -1.52 10.65
N SER A 121 -3.20 -1.78 11.69
CA SER A 121 -4.04 -0.78 12.36
C SER A 121 -3.60 -0.53 13.81
N LEU A 122 -4.01 0.62 14.35
CA LEU A 122 -3.78 0.99 15.73
C LEU A 122 -5.11 1.07 16.46
N VAL A 123 -5.16 0.52 17.69
CA VAL A 123 -6.30 0.74 18.59
C VAL A 123 -6.50 2.23 18.78
N CYS A 124 -7.73 2.71 18.71
CA CYS A 124 -8.06 4.08 19.07
C CYS A 124 -8.05 4.21 20.61
N PRO A 125 -7.10 4.94 21.21
CA PRO A 125 -7.02 5.08 22.65
C PRO A 125 -8.16 5.96 23.17
N THR A 126 -8.41 5.86 24.46
CA THR A 126 -9.36 6.70 25.17
C THR A 126 -8.77 8.05 25.58
N SER A 127 -7.44 8.13 25.76
CA SER A 127 -6.69 9.34 26.14
C SER A 127 -5.77 9.84 25.02
N VAL A 128 -5.14 11.01 25.21
CA VAL A 128 -4.11 11.50 24.29
C VAL A 128 -2.94 10.52 24.32
N THR A 129 -2.56 10.00 23.16
CA THR A 129 -1.40 9.13 23.02
C THR A 129 -0.60 9.60 21.81
N ASN A 130 0.69 9.78 22.02
CA ASN A 130 1.63 10.12 20.95
C ASN A 130 2.30 8.85 20.43
N VAL A 131 2.55 8.80 19.13
CA VAL A 131 3.25 7.70 18.47
C VAL A 131 4.38 8.24 17.60
N SER A 132 5.39 7.40 17.34
CA SER A 132 6.59 7.79 16.59
C SER A 132 6.28 8.11 15.12
N ARG A 133 6.78 9.25 14.63
CA ARG A 133 6.69 9.68 13.22
C ARG A 133 7.45 8.74 12.30
N THR A 134 8.54 8.14 12.76
CA THR A 134 9.36 7.23 11.94
C THR A 134 8.73 5.85 11.87
N THR A 135 8.27 5.33 13.00
CA THR A 135 7.59 4.02 13.06
C THR A 135 6.27 4.03 12.30
N TYR A 136 5.52 5.14 12.37
CA TYR A 136 4.22 5.29 11.73
C TYR A 136 4.23 6.38 10.65
N ALA A 137 5.27 6.38 9.79
CA ALA A 137 5.47 7.39 8.75
C ALA A 137 4.27 7.56 7.82
N ARG A 138 3.61 6.46 7.44
CA ARG A 138 2.41 6.47 6.58
C ARG A 138 1.20 7.11 7.26
N LEU A 139 1.03 6.87 8.56
CA LEU A 139 -0.04 7.50 9.33
C LEU A 139 0.25 8.99 9.54
N PHE A 140 1.51 9.35 9.85
CA PHE A 140 1.92 10.74 9.99
C PHE A 140 1.75 11.52 8.68
N ALA A 141 2.09 10.93 7.54
CA ALA A 141 1.87 11.55 6.23
C ALA A 141 0.38 11.81 5.95
N ALA A 142 -0.53 10.98 6.47
CA ALA A 142 -1.97 11.10 6.25
C ALA A 142 -2.64 12.10 7.20
N ILE A 143 -2.30 12.09 8.50
CA ILE A 143 -3.00 12.90 9.52
C ILE A 143 -2.16 14.06 10.08
N GLY A 144 -0.87 14.11 9.79
CA GLY A 144 0.05 15.11 10.31
C GLY A 144 -0.01 15.25 11.83
N THR A 145 -0.12 16.50 12.28
CA THR A 145 -0.24 16.89 13.69
C THR A 145 -1.66 17.28 14.09
N THR A 146 -2.67 16.99 13.25
CA THR A 146 -4.08 17.36 13.50
C THR A 146 -4.59 16.91 14.86
N TRP A 147 -4.08 15.78 15.36
CA TRP A 147 -4.49 15.18 16.63
C TRP A 147 -3.52 15.44 17.79
N GLY A 148 -2.57 16.36 17.59
CA GLY A 148 -1.56 16.75 18.55
C GLY A 148 -0.18 16.84 17.91
N VAL A 149 0.60 17.83 18.32
CA VAL A 149 1.97 18.05 17.81
C VAL A 149 2.97 16.98 18.27
N GLY A 150 2.59 16.18 19.26
CA GLY A 150 3.49 15.25 19.93
C GLY A 150 4.49 16.01 20.81
N ASP A 151 5.76 15.66 20.65
CA ASP A 151 6.94 16.31 21.25
C ASP A 151 7.52 17.43 20.35
N GLY A 152 6.88 17.74 19.22
CA GLY A 152 7.38 18.73 18.25
C GLY A 152 8.39 18.18 17.25
N ALA A 153 9.02 17.03 17.50
CA ALA A 153 10.15 16.53 16.72
C ALA A 153 9.93 15.11 16.18
N THR A 154 9.74 14.14 17.06
CA THR A 154 9.81 12.71 16.72
C THR A 154 8.48 11.97 16.86
N THR A 155 7.48 12.60 17.48
CA THR A 155 6.17 12.00 17.73
C THR A 155 5.03 12.89 17.21
N PHE A 156 3.85 12.30 17.09
CA PHE A 156 2.61 13.00 16.74
C PHE A 156 1.43 12.39 17.50
N GLY A 157 0.40 13.19 17.74
CA GLY A 157 -0.83 12.72 18.37
C GLY A 157 -1.64 11.87 17.39
N ARG A 158 -2.24 10.78 17.87
CA ARG A 158 -3.18 9.96 17.08
C ARG A 158 -4.64 10.21 17.48
N PRO A 159 -5.63 9.88 16.63
CA PRO A 159 -7.03 10.04 16.94
C PRO A 159 -7.45 9.27 18.20
N ARG A 160 -8.42 9.78 18.96
CA ARG A 160 -8.97 9.19 20.19
C ARG A 160 -10.49 9.08 20.11
N SER A 161 -11.07 8.04 20.70
CA SER A 161 -12.50 7.71 20.56
C SER A 161 -13.42 8.79 21.14
N HIS A 162 -13.00 9.50 22.19
CA HIS A 162 -13.81 10.52 22.87
C HIS A 162 -13.98 11.84 22.11
N ASN A 163 -13.31 12.05 20.96
CA ASN A 163 -13.39 13.31 20.21
C ASN A 163 -14.42 13.32 19.07
N ARG A 164 -15.12 12.20 18.83
CA ARG A 164 -16.16 12.11 17.81
C ARG A 164 -17.45 11.71 18.51
N ARG A 165 -18.21 12.71 18.95
CA ARG A 165 -19.61 12.49 19.34
C ARG A 165 -20.36 12.22 18.04
N GLU A 166 -20.89 11.02 17.92
CA GLU A 166 -21.95 10.69 16.96
C GLU A 166 -23.24 11.41 17.36
#